data_AF-A0A1S1YUA1-F1
#
_entry.id   AF-A0A1S1YUA1-F1
#
_cell.length_a   1.000
_cell.length_b   1.000
_cell.length_c   1.000
_cell.angle_alpha   90.00
_cell.angle_beta   90.00
_cell.angle_gamma   90.00
#
_symmetry.space_group_name_H-M   'P 1'
#
loop_
_entity.id
_entity.type
_entity.pdbx_description
1 polymer ?
#
loop_
_entity_poly.entity_id
_entity_poly.type
_entity_poly.pdbx_seq_one_letter_code
_entity_poly.pdbx_strand_id
1 'polypeptide(L)'
;MPIAIIAQSIISAISIPTEADNINIHLNNGEVVSITKSEWKKGKKESDENTIIYYRKKERFEILKTDIAYVRYESLETYDKTADFMEEYAKIQDLDDDVLKYYNTKRHKKSRTSQTFAVGAGTIGVLVNPWFLLVTPLPWSQAVGTMKSVDYEYCVRGKEWKELKKERKAYVKALKEKAKAEQNVENS
;
A
#
# COMPACT_ATOMS: atom_id res chain seq x y z
N MET A 1 19.96 25.91 9.78
CA MET A 1 20.29 24.60 9.19
C MET A 1 19.53 23.41 9.79
N PRO A 2 19.44 23.19 11.12
CA PRO A 2 18.71 22.03 11.65
C PRO A 2 17.19 22.09 11.40
N ILE A 3 16.60 23.30 11.42
CA ILE A 3 15.16 23.50 11.19
C ILE A 3 14.73 23.12 9.76
N ALA A 4 15.57 23.40 8.75
CA ALA A 4 15.29 23.05 7.36
C ALA A 4 15.34 21.53 7.12
N ILE A 5 16.27 20.84 7.79
CA ILE A 5 16.39 19.38 7.74
C ILE A 5 15.18 18.74 8.44
N ILE A 6 14.80 19.23 9.63
CA ILE A 6 13.63 18.76 10.38
C ILE A 6 12.35 18.98 9.56
N ALA A 7 12.17 20.17 8.98
CA ALA A 7 11.03 20.48 8.12
C ALA A 7 11.00 19.61 6.84
N GLN A 8 12.13 19.37 6.17
CA GLN A 8 12.21 18.42 5.06
C GLN A 8 11.86 16.98 5.49
N SER A 9 12.28 16.54 6.67
CA SER A 9 11.88 15.24 7.20
C SER A 9 10.40 15.15 7.56
N ILE A 10 9.78 16.23 8.04
CA ILE A 10 8.34 16.27 8.31
C ILE A 10 7.55 16.31 6.99
N ILE A 11 7.95 17.13 6.02
CA ILE A 11 7.31 17.25 4.71
C ILE A 11 7.48 15.96 3.89
N SER A 12 8.61 15.25 4.03
CA SER A 12 8.78 13.91 3.44
C SER A 12 8.04 12.80 4.19
N ALA A 13 7.69 13.02 5.46
CA ALA A 13 6.88 12.11 6.26
C ALA A 13 5.36 12.34 6.09
N ILE A 14 4.93 13.52 5.62
CA ILE A 14 3.58 13.71 5.07
C ILE A 14 3.53 12.88 3.79
N SER A 15 3.07 11.64 3.95
CA SER A 15 2.83 10.72 2.85
C SER A 15 1.73 11.29 1.98
N ILE A 16 2.10 12.03 0.94
CA ILE A 16 1.19 12.38 -0.15
C ILE A 16 0.69 11.04 -0.71
N PRO A 17 -0.62 10.74 -0.61
CA PRO A 17 -1.15 9.49 -1.15
C PRO A 17 -0.89 9.50 -2.66
N THR A 18 -0.14 8.51 -3.12
CA THR A 18 0.18 8.36 -4.54
C THR A 18 -0.85 7.50 -5.24
N GLU A 19 -0.89 7.50 -6.57
CA GLU A 19 -1.68 6.54 -7.36
C GLU A 19 -1.41 5.08 -6.94
N ALA A 20 -0.20 4.81 -6.42
CA ALA A 20 0.17 3.51 -5.86
C ALA A 20 -0.60 3.13 -4.59
N ASP A 21 -1.08 4.10 -3.82
CA ASP A 21 -1.81 3.90 -2.56
C ASP A 21 -3.34 4.03 -2.73
N ASN A 22 -3.78 4.36 -3.95
CA ASN A 22 -5.17 4.65 -4.29
C ASN A 22 -5.84 3.48 -5.02
N ILE A 23 -7.17 3.51 -5.01
CA ILE A 23 -8.05 2.69 -5.82
C ILE A 23 -8.26 3.47 -7.12
N ASN A 24 -7.72 3.00 -8.24
CA ASN A 24 -7.85 3.71 -9.51
C ASN A 24 -9.01 3.11 -10.29
N ILE A 25 -10.12 3.85 -10.35
CA ILE A 25 -11.35 3.46 -11.05
C ILE A 25 -11.30 4.06 -12.44
N HIS A 26 -11.29 3.22 -13.47
CA HIS A 26 -11.33 3.65 -14.85
C HIS A 26 -12.79 3.67 -15.31
N LEU A 27 -13.26 4.84 -15.74
CA LEU A 27 -14.61 5.04 -16.23
C LEU A 27 -14.70 4.78 -17.74
N ASN A 28 -15.90 4.49 -18.24
CA ASN A 28 -16.18 4.24 -19.66
C ASN A 28 -15.89 5.46 -20.55
N ASN A 29 -15.89 6.67 -19.99
CA ASN A 29 -15.53 7.92 -20.68
C ASN A 29 -14.01 8.12 -20.82
N GLY A 30 -13.19 7.21 -20.27
CA GLY A 30 -11.72 7.29 -20.29
C GLY A 30 -11.11 8.08 -19.13
N GLU A 31 -11.93 8.64 -18.23
CA GLU A 31 -11.45 9.31 -17.02
C GLU A 31 -11.01 8.30 -15.95
N VAL A 32 -10.03 8.69 -15.15
CA VAL A 32 -9.51 7.88 -14.04
C VAL A 32 -9.82 8.58 -12.73
N VAL A 33 -10.65 7.95 -11.91
CA VAL A 33 -10.97 8.42 -10.56
C VAL A 33 -10.10 7.67 -9.56
N SER A 34 -9.05 8.33 -9.08
CA SER A 34 -8.17 7.81 -8.04
C SER A 34 -8.74 8.12 -6.66
N ILE A 35 -9.22 7.10 -5.93
CA ILE A 35 -9.83 7.24 -4.60
C ILE A 35 -8.87 6.72 -3.55
N THR A 36 -8.57 7.51 -2.52
CA THR A 36 -7.77 7.03 -1.40
C THR A 36 -8.58 6.06 -0.53
N LYS A 37 -7.92 5.11 0.13
CA LYS A 37 -8.58 4.19 1.07
C LYS A 37 -9.41 4.91 2.14
N SER A 38 -8.94 6.06 2.62
CA SER A 38 -9.65 6.86 3.64
C SER A 38 -10.93 7.50 3.10
N GLU A 39 -10.92 7.98 1.86
CA GLU A 39 -12.10 8.58 1.21
C GLU A 39 -13.16 7.51 0.94
N TRP A 40 -12.73 6.35 0.44
CA TRP A 40 -13.60 5.19 0.25
C TRP A 40 -14.20 4.69 1.57
N LYS A 41 -13.37 4.49 2.61
CA LYS A 41 -13.85 3.93 3.89
C LYS A 41 -14.93 4.79 4.56
N LYS A 42 -14.92 6.11 4.31
CA LYS A 42 -15.97 7.02 4.78
C LYS A 42 -17.27 6.83 4.01
N GLY A 43 -17.23 6.72 2.69
CA GLY A 43 -18.40 6.56 1.84
C GLY A 43 -18.93 5.13 1.73
N LYS A 44 -18.13 4.11 2.10
CA LYS A 44 -18.51 2.69 2.05
C LYS A 44 -19.85 2.39 2.73
N LYS A 45 -20.16 3.06 3.84
CA LYS A 45 -21.41 2.82 4.60
C LYS A 45 -22.67 3.30 3.90
N GLU A 46 -22.51 4.24 2.97
CA GLU A 46 -23.60 4.83 2.19
C GLU A 46 -23.61 4.29 0.76
N SER A 47 -22.64 3.45 0.41
CA SER A 47 -22.58 2.82 -0.91
C SER A 47 -23.65 1.73 -0.99
N ASP A 48 -24.40 1.74 -2.09
CA ASP A 48 -25.48 0.79 -2.40
C ASP A 48 -25.04 -0.10 -3.57
N GLU A 49 -25.78 -1.17 -3.89
CA GLU A 49 -25.41 -2.18 -4.92
C GLU A 49 -25.05 -1.62 -6.32
N ASN A 50 -25.56 -0.42 -6.66
CA ASN A 50 -25.35 0.22 -7.96
C ASN A 50 -24.42 1.43 -7.91
N THR A 51 -23.97 1.84 -6.73
CA THR A 51 -23.40 3.16 -6.53
C THR A 51 -22.25 3.15 -5.52
N ILE A 52 -21.08 3.59 -5.96
CA ILE A 52 -19.92 3.78 -5.09
C ILE A 52 -19.91 5.23 -4.61
N ILE A 53 -19.88 5.42 -3.29
CA ILE A 53 -19.77 6.75 -2.67
C ILE A 53 -18.39 6.91 -2.05
N TYR A 54 -17.78 8.07 -2.27
CA TYR A 54 -16.56 8.48 -1.57
C TYR A 54 -16.61 9.95 -1.16
N TYR A 55 -15.86 10.29 -0.11
CA TYR A 55 -15.83 11.65 0.42
C TYR A 55 -14.46 12.28 0.26
N ARG A 56 -14.34 13.33 -0.55
CA ARG A 56 -13.09 14.12 -0.75
C ARG A 56 -13.32 15.54 -0.26
N LYS A 57 -12.39 16.07 0.55
CA LYS A 57 -12.47 17.45 1.11
C LYS A 57 -13.85 17.80 1.76
N LYS A 58 -14.57 16.80 2.31
CA LYS A 58 -15.94 16.88 2.89
C LYS A 58 -17.10 16.95 1.87
N GLU A 59 -16.82 16.84 0.59
CA GLU A 59 -17.82 16.74 -0.46
C GLU A 59 -18.12 15.26 -0.77
N ARG A 60 -19.40 14.96 -1.01
CA ARG A 60 -19.89 13.62 -1.38
C ARG A 60 -19.79 13.48 -2.90
N PHE A 61 -19.03 12.49 -3.34
CA PHE A 61 -18.93 12.12 -4.75
C PHE A 61 -19.54 10.74 -4.95
N GLU A 62 -20.18 10.57 -6.11
CA GLU A 62 -20.96 9.39 -6.45
C GLU A 62 -20.51 8.87 -7.81
N ILE A 63 -20.23 7.56 -7.90
CA ILE A 63 -19.88 6.88 -9.13
C ILE A 63 -20.89 5.76 -9.35
N LEU A 64 -21.58 5.79 -10.48
CA LEU A 64 -22.49 4.72 -10.87
C LEU A 64 -21.69 3.52 -11.38
N LYS A 65 -22.12 2.32 -10.98
CA LYS A 65 -21.52 1.06 -11.42
C LYS A 65 -21.49 0.91 -12.94
N THR A 66 -22.51 1.42 -13.63
CA THR A 66 -22.62 1.41 -15.10
C THR A 66 -21.54 2.22 -15.80
N ASP A 67 -20.96 3.18 -15.10
CA ASP A 67 -19.97 4.09 -15.66
C ASP A 67 -18.55 3.55 -15.49
N ILE A 68 -18.37 2.48 -14.71
CA ILE A 68 -17.07 1.86 -14.43
C ILE A 68 -16.73 0.84 -15.51
N ALA A 69 -15.60 1.01 -16.16
CA ALA A 69 -15.04 0.04 -17.10
C ALA A 69 -14.28 -1.07 -16.36
N TYR A 70 -13.32 -0.69 -15.51
CA TYR A 70 -12.51 -1.60 -14.71
C TYR A 70 -11.83 -0.87 -13.55
N VAL A 71 -11.36 -1.62 -12.56
CA VAL A 71 -10.56 -1.10 -11.45
C VAL A 71 -9.14 -1.63 -11.57
N ARG A 72 -8.14 -0.74 -11.51
CA ARG A 72 -6.73 -1.12 -11.54
C ARG A 72 -6.06 -0.78 -10.21
N TYR A 73 -5.32 -1.75 -9.69
CA TYR A 73 -4.49 -1.57 -8.52
C TYR A 73 -3.02 -1.52 -8.90
N GLU A 74 -2.31 -0.57 -8.31
CA GLU A 74 -0.86 -0.50 -8.46
C GLU A 74 -0.12 -1.16 -7.29
N SER A 75 -0.79 -1.48 -6.19
CA SER A 75 -0.17 -2.01 -4.98
C SER A 75 -0.94 -3.22 -4.45
N LEU A 76 -0.20 -4.29 -4.15
CA LEU A 76 -0.74 -5.47 -3.49
C LEU A 76 -1.32 -5.13 -2.10
N GLU A 77 -0.76 -4.14 -1.39
CA GLU A 77 -1.27 -3.75 -0.07
C GLU A 77 -2.65 -3.06 -0.12
N THR A 78 -2.98 -2.42 -1.25
CA THR A 78 -4.27 -1.77 -1.49
C THR A 78 -5.26 -2.79 -2.01
N TYR A 79 -4.84 -3.64 -2.94
CA TYR A 79 -5.59 -4.77 -3.46
C TYR A 79 -6.11 -5.66 -2.33
N ASP A 80 -5.23 -6.22 -1.49
CA ASP A 80 -5.59 -7.13 -0.38
C ASP A 80 -6.63 -6.59 0.61
N LYS A 81 -6.85 -5.27 0.64
CA LYS A 81 -7.74 -4.61 1.60
C LYS A 81 -9.04 -4.11 0.99
N THR A 82 -9.12 -4.06 -0.34
CA THR A 82 -10.22 -3.37 -1.04
C THR A 82 -10.77 -4.15 -2.22
N ALA A 83 -10.04 -5.14 -2.75
CA ALA A 83 -10.44 -5.93 -3.91
C ALA A 83 -11.80 -6.63 -3.70
N ASP A 84 -11.97 -7.39 -2.62
CA ASP A 84 -13.22 -8.12 -2.35
C ASP A 84 -14.47 -7.24 -2.43
N PHE A 85 -14.36 -6.00 -1.95
CA PHE A 85 -15.47 -5.06 -2.02
C PHE A 85 -15.65 -4.51 -3.43
N MET A 86 -14.56 -4.13 -4.11
CA MET A 86 -14.65 -3.53 -5.45
C MET A 86 -15.07 -4.55 -6.53
N GLU A 87 -14.83 -5.84 -6.31
CA GLU A 87 -15.25 -6.92 -7.20
C GLU A 87 -16.77 -7.00 -7.33
N GLU A 88 -17.52 -6.62 -6.28
CA GLU A 88 -18.98 -6.52 -6.32
C GLU A 88 -19.46 -5.44 -7.30
N TYR A 89 -18.63 -4.44 -7.59
CA TYR A 89 -18.98 -3.28 -8.40
C TYR A 89 -18.37 -3.33 -9.80
N ALA A 90 -17.14 -3.81 -9.95
CA ALA A 90 -16.46 -3.76 -11.24
C ALA A 90 -15.47 -4.91 -11.41
N LYS A 91 -15.17 -5.22 -12.68
CA LYS A 91 -14.11 -6.17 -13.00
C LYS A 91 -12.76 -5.58 -12.57
N ILE A 92 -12.07 -6.27 -11.68
CA ILE A 92 -10.72 -5.89 -11.25
C ILE A 92 -9.72 -6.40 -12.28
N GLN A 93 -8.82 -5.53 -12.72
CA GLN A 93 -7.71 -5.91 -13.56
C GLN A 93 -6.64 -6.59 -12.70
N ASP A 94 -6.08 -7.69 -13.23
CA ASP A 94 -5.01 -8.41 -12.56
C ASP A 94 -3.80 -7.49 -12.31
N LEU A 95 -3.15 -7.70 -11.17
CA LEU A 95 -1.93 -6.99 -10.81
C LEU A 95 -0.78 -7.40 -11.74
N ASP A 96 -0.01 -6.41 -12.16
CA ASP A 96 1.20 -6.67 -12.95
C ASP A 96 2.18 -7.58 -12.18
N ASP A 97 2.81 -8.53 -12.88
CA ASP A 97 3.71 -9.52 -12.29
C ASP A 97 4.87 -8.88 -11.50
N ASP A 98 5.41 -7.76 -11.98
CA ASP A 98 6.45 -7.01 -11.26
C ASP A 98 5.96 -6.43 -9.93
N VAL A 99 4.67 -6.06 -9.84
CA VAL A 99 4.03 -5.61 -8.60
C VAL A 99 3.95 -6.79 -7.64
N LEU A 100 3.44 -7.94 -8.10
CA LEU A 100 3.34 -9.17 -7.32
C LEU A 100 4.72 -9.57 -6.78
N LYS A 101 5.72 -9.60 -7.65
CA LYS A 101 7.11 -9.90 -7.30
C LYS A 101 7.68 -8.93 -6.27
N TYR A 102 7.43 -7.63 -6.44
CA TYR A 102 7.91 -6.62 -5.51
C TYR A 102 7.34 -6.83 -4.10
N TYR A 103 6.01 -6.87 -3.98
CA TYR A 103 5.35 -6.86 -2.68
C TYR A 103 5.50 -8.20 -1.94
N ASN A 104 5.43 -9.33 -2.64
CA ASN A 104 5.68 -10.64 -2.04
C ASN A 104 7.13 -10.77 -1.55
N THR A 105 8.11 -10.36 -2.37
CA THR A 105 9.52 -10.38 -1.96
C THR A 105 9.79 -9.41 -0.80
N LYS A 106 9.17 -8.23 -0.79
CA LYS A 106 9.23 -7.25 0.32
C LYS A 106 8.67 -7.85 1.62
N ARG A 107 7.50 -8.49 1.57
CA ARG A 107 6.86 -9.15 2.72
C ARG A 107 7.72 -10.28 3.25
N HIS A 108 8.21 -11.16 2.38
CA HIS A 108 9.08 -12.26 2.74
C HIS A 108 10.34 -11.77 3.46
N LYS A 109 11.03 -10.77 2.90
CA LYS A 109 12.25 -10.21 3.52
C LYS A 109 11.97 -9.52 4.84
N LYS A 110 10.86 -8.78 4.96
CA LYS A 110 10.45 -8.15 6.22
C LYS A 110 10.18 -9.20 7.29
N SER A 111 9.47 -10.27 6.94
CA SER A 111 9.18 -11.36 7.86
C SER A 111 10.44 -12.10 8.31
N ARG A 112 11.37 -12.40 7.40
CA ARG A 112 12.68 -12.97 7.74
C ARG A 112 13.45 -12.11 8.73
N THR A 113 13.47 -10.79 8.53
CA THR A 113 14.09 -9.86 9.47
C THR A 113 13.39 -9.91 10.85
N SER A 114 12.06 -9.92 10.89
CA SER A 114 11.30 -10.05 12.14
C SER A 114 11.57 -11.39 12.86
N GLN A 115 11.74 -12.49 12.14
CA GLN A 115 12.15 -13.77 12.72
C GLN A 115 13.53 -13.67 13.37
N THR A 116 14.50 -13.08 12.67
CA THR A 116 15.86 -12.90 13.22
C THR A 116 15.85 -12.05 14.49
N PHE A 117 15.02 -10.98 14.53
CA PHE A 117 14.83 -10.19 15.74
C PHE A 117 14.18 -11.00 16.87
N ALA A 118 13.19 -11.83 16.57
CA ALA A 118 12.53 -12.68 17.57
C ALA A 118 13.51 -13.71 18.16
N VAL A 119 14.32 -14.37 17.33
CA VAL A 119 15.36 -15.31 17.77
C VAL A 119 16.43 -14.59 18.61
N GLY A 120 16.88 -13.42 18.17
CA GLY A 120 17.84 -12.60 18.92
C GLY A 120 17.30 -12.17 20.29
N ALA A 121 16.07 -11.66 20.34
CA ALA A 121 15.40 -11.28 21.58
C ALA A 121 15.17 -12.49 22.50
N GLY A 122 14.85 -13.66 21.95
CA GLY A 122 14.70 -14.90 22.72
C GLY A 122 16.03 -15.35 23.33
N THR A 123 17.10 -15.27 22.56
CA THR A 123 18.46 -15.62 23.01
C THR A 123 18.94 -14.68 24.13
N ILE A 124 18.73 -13.37 23.98
CA ILE A 124 19.02 -12.38 25.03
C ILE A 124 18.13 -12.62 26.26
N GLY A 125 16.86 -12.97 26.03
CA GLY A 125 15.89 -13.28 27.06
C GLY A 125 16.32 -14.43 27.97
N VAL A 126 16.86 -15.49 27.36
CA VAL A 126 17.33 -16.69 28.08
C VAL A 126 18.69 -16.47 28.73
N LEU A 127 19.62 -15.78 28.07
CA LEU A 127 21.02 -15.70 28.52
C LEU A 127 21.37 -14.47 29.37
N VAL A 128 20.63 -13.36 29.23
CA VAL A 128 21.03 -12.07 29.80
C VAL A 128 19.93 -11.45 30.66
N ASN A 129 18.70 -11.35 30.14
CA ASN A 129 17.61 -10.68 30.86
C ASN A 129 16.22 -11.23 30.51
N PRO A 130 15.53 -11.92 31.44
CA PRO A 130 14.21 -12.52 31.23
C PRO A 130 13.13 -11.55 30.75
N TRP A 131 13.26 -10.24 31.00
CA TRP A 131 12.29 -9.24 30.53
C TRP A 131 12.13 -9.23 29.00
N PHE A 132 13.16 -9.62 28.24
CA PHE A 132 13.06 -9.73 26.79
C PHE A 132 12.11 -10.86 26.34
N LEU A 133 11.91 -11.90 27.16
CA LEU A 133 10.96 -12.97 26.86
C LEU A 133 9.51 -12.47 26.80
N LEU A 134 9.16 -11.42 27.54
CA LEU A 134 7.82 -10.82 27.49
C LEU A 134 7.55 -10.12 26.15
N VAL A 135 8.59 -9.59 25.49
CA VAL A 135 8.45 -8.83 24.24
C VAL A 135 8.63 -9.73 23.01
N THR A 136 9.31 -10.87 23.14
CA THR A 136 9.54 -11.84 22.04
C THR A 136 8.31 -12.37 21.29
N PRO A 137 7.12 -12.54 21.89
CA PRO A 137 5.96 -13.09 21.18
C PRO A 137 5.41 -12.14 20.11
N LEU A 138 5.61 -10.82 20.28
CA LEU A 138 5.14 -9.80 19.33
C LEU A 138 5.82 -9.89 17.96
N PRO A 139 7.16 -9.82 17.83
CA PRO A 139 7.83 -9.97 16.53
C PRO A 139 7.62 -11.38 15.94
N TRP A 140 7.45 -12.41 16.77
CA TRP A 140 7.13 -13.76 16.30
C TRP A 140 5.75 -13.83 15.64
N SER A 141 4.72 -13.32 16.32
CA SER A 141 3.35 -13.29 15.81
C SER A 141 3.24 -12.46 14.53
N GLN A 142 3.94 -11.32 14.48
CA GLN A 142 4.02 -10.48 13.29
C GLN A 142 4.73 -11.20 12.12
N ALA A 143 5.80 -11.95 12.39
CA ALA A 143 6.50 -12.71 11.36
C ALA A 143 5.64 -13.83 10.79
N VAL A 144 4.98 -14.61 11.66
CA VAL A 144 4.09 -15.72 11.26
C VAL A 144 2.93 -15.21 10.42
N GLY A 145 2.24 -14.15 10.88
CA GLY A 145 1.13 -13.55 10.13
C GLY A 145 1.57 -13.06 8.75
N THR A 146 2.73 -12.40 8.68
CA THR A 146 3.26 -11.88 7.41
C THR A 146 3.77 -12.98 6.49
N MET A 147 4.25 -14.13 6.98
CA MET A 147 4.66 -15.25 6.12
C MET A 147 3.48 -15.96 5.48
N LYS A 148 2.36 -16.08 6.19
CA LYS A 148 1.16 -16.75 5.67
C LYS A 148 0.56 -16.01 4.47
N SER A 149 0.75 -14.70 4.38
CA SER A 149 0.24 -13.86 3.29
C SER A 149 1.26 -13.58 2.18
N VAL A 150 2.37 -14.32 2.17
CA VAL A 150 3.37 -14.26 1.10
C VAL A 150 3.05 -15.34 0.09
N ASP A 151 2.90 -14.93 -1.16
CA ASP A 151 2.96 -15.85 -2.27
C ASP A 151 4.42 -16.09 -2.66
N TYR A 152 4.87 -17.34 -2.48
CA TYR A 152 6.25 -17.73 -2.73
C TYR A 152 6.56 -17.91 -4.21
N GLU A 153 5.56 -18.07 -5.07
CA GLU A 153 5.74 -18.18 -6.52
C GLU A 153 6.38 -16.90 -7.08
N TYR A 154 5.96 -15.74 -6.56
CA TYR A 154 6.44 -14.43 -6.97
C TYR A 154 7.70 -13.96 -6.21
N CYS A 155 8.31 -14.78 -5.36
CA CYS A 155 9.44 -14.34 -4.54
C CYS A 155 10.79 -14.39 -5.29
N VAL A 156 11.40 -13.23 -5.57
CA VAL A 156 12.69 -13.11 -6.25
C VAL A 156 13.88 -12.95 -5.29
N ARG A 157 15.10 -13.31 -5.73
CA ARG A 157 16.31 -13.33 -4.88
C ARG A 157 17.47 -12.53 -5.49
N GLY A 158 18.49 -12.27 -4.67
CA GLY A 158 19.79 -11.77 -5.13
C GLY A 158 19.74 -10.45 -5.92
N LYS A 159 20.20 -10.51 -7.17
CA LYS A 159 20.34 -9.36 -8.08
C LYS A 159 18.99 -8.86 -8.59
N GLU A 160 18.09 -9.78 -8.97
CA GLU A 160 16.73 -9.46 -9.45
C GLU A 160 15.96 -8.60 -8.44
N TRP A 161 16.03 -8.94 -7.15
CA TRP A 161 15.41 -8.11 -6.11
C TRP A 161 15.99 -6.69 -6.05
N LYS A 162 17.30 -6.52 -6.26
CA LYS A 162 17.94 -5.20 -6.20
C LYS A 162 17.50 -4.32 -7.37
N GLU A 163 17.40 -4.90 -8.55
CA GLU A 163 16.94 -4.25 -9.78
C GLU A 163 15.47 -3.86 -9.66
N LEU A 164 14.61 -4.82 -9.34
CA LEU A 164 13.17 -4.62 -9.17
C LEU A 164 12.86 -3.61 -8.05
N LYS A 165 13.62 -3.62 -6.95
CA LYS A 165 13.49 -2.60 -5.89
C LYS A 165 13.92 -1.21 -6.37
N LYS A 166 14.91 -1.10 -7.25
CA LYS A 166 15.40 0.18 -7.79
C LYS A 166 14.38 0.76 -8.76
N GLU A 167 13.89 -0.05 -9.70
CA GLU A 167 12.85 0.32 -10.66
C GLU A 167 11.58 0.76 -9.95
N ARG A 168 11.12 -0.01 -8.96
CA ARG A 168 9.92 0.34 -8.20
C ARG A 168 10.08 1.63 -7.41
N LYS A 169 11.27 1.90 -6.85
CA LYS A 169 11.56 3.18 -6.19
C LYS A 169 11.53 4.35 -7.16
N ALA A 170 12.03 4.17 -8.38
CA ALA A 170 11.99 5.19 -9.43
C ALA A 170 10.54 5.46 -9.86
N TYR A 171 9.75 4.41 -10.07
CA TYR A 171 8.33 4.49 -10.39
C TYR A 171 7.54 5.28 -9.33
N VAL A 172 7.67 4.88 -8.06
CA VAL A 172 6.99 5.58 -6.95
C VAL A 172 7.47 7.03 -6.82
N LYS A 173 8.75 7.32 -7.11
CA LYS A 173 9.26 8.70 -7.11
C LYS A 173 8.60 9.53 -8.21
N ALA A 174 8.47 8.99 -9.42
CA ALA A 174 7.77 9.65 -10.52
C ALA A 174 6.30 9.93 -10.18
N LEU A 175 5.60 8.98 -9.56
CA LEU A 175 4.22 9.19 -9.09
C LEU A 175 4.12 10.30 -8.03
N LYS A 176 5.08 10.38 -7.11
CA LYS A 176 5.13 11.47 -6.11
C LYS A 176 5.38 12.82 -6.76
N GLU A 177 6.21 12.88 -7.80
CA GLU A 177 6.48 14.11 -8.54
C GLU A 177 5.25 14.56 -9.33
N LYS A 178 4.53 13.62 -9.97
CA LYS A 178 3.24 13.88 -10.63
C LYS A 178 2.19 14.43 -9.65
N ALA A 179 1.99 13.76 -8.52
CA ALA A 179 1.02 14.20 -7.51
C ALA A 179 1.34 15.60 -6.93
N LYS A 180 2.63 15.94 -6.80
CA LYS A 180 3.06 17.29 -6.39
C LYS A 180 2.76 18.34 -7.44
N ALA A 181 2.96 18.02 -8.73
CA ALA A 181 2.66 18.94 -9.82
C ALA A 181 1.16 19.27 -9.87
N GLU A 182 0.30 18.26 -9.73
CA GLU A 182 -1.15 18.42 -9.69
C GLU A 182 -1.62 19.28 -8.51
N GLN A 183 -1.05 19.08 -7.31
CA GLN A 183 -1.36 19.93 -6.16
C GLN A 183 -0.93 21.39 -6.35
N ASN A 184 0.17 21.65 -7.07
CA ASN A 184 0.60 23.02 -7.32
C ASN A 184 -0.34 23.72 -8.33
N VAL A 185 -0.88 22.98 -9.31
CA VAL A 185 -1.87 23.50 -10.26
C VAL A 185 -3.21 23.79 -9.59
N GLU A 186 -3.69 22.95 -8.66
CA GLU A 186 -4.92 23.21 -7.90
C GLU A 186 -4.84 24.44 -6.97
N ASN A 187 -3.62 24.83 -6.55
CA ASN A 187 -3.40 25.93 -5.60
C ASN A 187 -2.94 27.24 -6.26
N SER A 188 -2.83 27.28 -7.59
CA SER A 188 -2.45 28.48 -8.37
C SER A 188 -3.69 29.12 -8.99
#